data_AF-A0A8T1S2G8-F1
#
_entry.id   AF-A0A8T1S2G8-F1
#
_cell.length_a   1.000
_cell.length_b   1.000
_cell.length_c   1.000
_cell.angle_alpha   90.00
_cell.angle_beta   90.00
_cell.angle_gamma   90.00
#
_symmetry.space_group_name_H-M   'P 1'
#
loop_
_entity.id
_entity.type
_entity.pdbx_description
1 polymer ?
#
loop_
_entity_poly.entity_id
_entity_poly.type
_entity_poly.pdbx_seq_one_letter_code
_entity_poly.pdbx_strand_id
1 'polypeptide(L)'
;PDVLIISFFSTEEHGLLLQDRFPLPSTYQALLGIEVPHYYFSKKPEEAEKEAQVASGSVQLSRMVAKRPMRDFIGLEECDKTTREAMLNFSFYLTIGDMDEAFKSIKLIKSEAVWENMARMCVKTQRLDVAKVCLGNMDHARGAKALREAEQEPEVEARVAMLAIQLGMLEDAEQLYKNCKRYDLLNKFYQASDQWQKAMELAETHDRVHLRTTYYNYAKHLEATAECNLALS
;
A
#
# COMPACT_ATOMS: atom_id res chain seq x y z
N PRO A 1 -9.03 0.07 -21.56
CA PRO A 1 -7.56 0.12 -21.52
C PRO A 1 -6.99 -0.70 -22.69
N ASP A 2 -6.29 -0.06 -23.62
CA ASP A 2 -5.99 -0.71 -24.92
C ASP A 2 -4.70 -1.55 -24.90
N VAL A 3 -3.82 -1.40 -23.88
CA VAL A 3 -2.59 -2.20 -23.73
C VAL A 3 -2.35 -2.55 -22.25
N LEU A 4 -2.08 -3.84 -21.99
CA LEU A 4 -1.72 -4.37 -20.67
C LEU A 4 -0.26 -4.84 -20.69
N ILE A 5 0.43 -4.60 -19.58
CA ILE A 5 1.74 -5.21 -19.29
C ILE A 5 1.48 -6.38 -18.35
N ILE A 6 2.03 -7.54 -18.71
CA ILE A 6 1.90 -8.78 -17.94
C ILE A 6 3.31 -9.36 -17.79
N SER A 7 3.70 -9.68 -16.55
CA SER A 7 4.95 -10.37 -16.26
C SER A 7 4.66 -11.77 -15.71
N PHE A 8 5.53 -12.72 -16.05
CA PHE A 8 5.43 -14.10 -15.61
C PHE A 8 6.74 -14.54 -14.97
N PHE A 9 6.66 -15.37 -13.93
CA PHE A 9 7.75 -16.27 -13.58
C PHE A 9 7.76 -17.41 -14.59
N SER A 10 8.94 -17.75 -15.11
CA SER A 10 9.13 -18.84 -16.06
C SER A 10 10.09 -19.84 -15.44
N THR A 11 9.60 -21.06 -15.16
CA THR A 11 10.40 -22.15 -14.61
C THR A 11 10.12 -23.44 -15.36
N GLU A 12 11.07 -24.37 -15.36
CA GLU A 12 10.88 -25.69 -16.01
C GLU A 12 9.79 -26.51 -15.31
N GLU A 13 9.71 -26.45 -13.98
CA GLU A 13 8.80 -27.26 -13.17
C GLU A 13 7.35 -26.75 -13.17
N HIS A 14 7.15 -25.43 -13.12
CA HIS A 14 5.82 -24.83 -12.98
C HIS A 14 5.34 -24.05 -14.22
N GLY A 15 6.14 -24.02 -15.30
CA GLY A 15 5.82 -23.30 -16.52
C GLY A 15 5.75 -21.79 -16.31
N LEU A 16 4.71 -21.16 -16.87
CA LEU A 16 4.46 -19.72 -16.77
C LEU A 16 3.47 -19.43 -15.64
N LEU A 17 3.93 -18.72 -14.62
CA LEU A 17 3.11 -18.27 -13.50
C LEU A 17 2.95 -16.76 -13.54
N LEU A 18 1.73 -16.28 -13.42
CA LEU A 18 1.46 -14.84 -13.42
C LEU A 18 2.14 -14.18 -12.21
N GLN A 19 3.05 -13.22 -12.48
CA GLN A 19 3.68 -12.43 -11.44
C GLN A 19 2.89 -11.13 -11.22
N ASP A 20 2.67 -10.35 -12.27
CA ASP A 20 2.03 -9.03 -12.18
C ASP A 20 1.25 -8.67 -13.45
N ARG A 21 0.25 -7.78 -13.29
CA ARG A 21 -0.54 -7.24 -14.39
C ARG A 21 -0.93 -5.80 -14.12
N PHE A 22 -0.71 -4.91 -15.09
CA PHE A 22 -1.15 -3.52 -14.98
C PHE A 22 -1.37 -2.88 -16.36
N PRO A 23 -2.29 -1.90 -16.47
CA PRO A 23 -2.45 -1.14 -17.71
C PRO A 23 -1.18 -0.32 -17.99
N LEU A 24 -0.77 -0.24 -19.26
CA LEU A 24 0.30 0.65 -19.67
C LEU A 24 -0.11 2.10 -19.34
N PRO A 25 0.63 2.81 -18.46
CA PRO A 25 0.33 4.20 -18.14
C PRO A 25 0.29 5.07 -19.40
N SER A 26 -0.63 6.04 -19.44
CA SER A 26 -0.80 6.95 -20.59
C SER A 26 0.46 7.74 -20.93
N THR A 27 1.35 7.89 -19.93
CA THR A 27 2.64 8.57 -20.00
C THR A 27 3.69 7.84 -20.82
N TYR A 28 3.52 6.53 -20.96
CA TYR A 28 4.49 5.66 -21.63
C TYR A 28 3.99 5.26 -23.02
N GLN A 29 4.92 5.09 -23.94
CA GLN A 29 4.66 4.63 -25.30
C GLN A 29 4.81 3.12 -25.42
N ALA A 30 5.91 2.56 -24.91
CA ALA A 30 6.20 1.13 -24.99
C ALA A 30 7.06 0.64 -23.82
N LEU A 31 6.97 -0.64 -23.51
CA LEU A 31 7.90 -1.33 -22.61
C LEU A 31 9.19 -1.64 -23.40
N LEU A 32 10.33 -1.20 -22.87
CA LEU A 32 11.66 -1.47 -23.44
C LEU A 32 12.26 -2.76 -22.89
N GLY A 33 12.02 -3.05 -21.61
CA GLY A 33 12.57 -4.23 -20.96
C GLY A 33 12.36 -4.25 -19.46
N ILE A 34 12.86 -5.31 -18.85
CA ILE A 34 12.80 -5.54 -17.40
C ILE A 34 14.21 -5.85 -16.94
N GLU A 35 14.66 -5.15 -15.90
CA GLU A 35 15.82 -5.53 -15.11
C GLU A 35 15.41 -5.35 -13.66
N VAL A 36 15.23 -6.47 -12.96
CA VAL A 36 14.76 -6.49 -11.57
C VAL A 36 15.64 -5.53 -10.75
N PRO A 37 15.08 -4.55 -10.02
CA PRO A 37 13.67 -4.48 -9.61
C PRO A 37 12.75 -3.57 -10.45
N HIS A 38 13.06 -3.30 -11.73
CA HIS A 38 12.37 -2.28 -12.51
C HIS A 38 11.94 -2.70 -13.92
N TYR A 39 10.82 -2.12 -14.33
CA TYR A 39 10.39 -1.99 -15.71
C TYR A 39 10.96 -0.71 -16.32
N TYR A 40 11.43 -0.79 -17.57
CA TYR A 40 11.92 0.34 -18.33
C TYR A 40 10.97 0.62 -19.50
N PHE A 41 10.54 1.88 -19.63
CA PHE A 41 9.57 2.32 -20.62
C PHE A 41 10.11 3.48 -21.45
N SER A 42 9.70 3.58 -22.72
CA SER A 42 9.85 4.82 -23.49
C SER A 42 8.75 5.81 -23.13
N LYS A 43 9.10 7.09 -22.94
CA LYS A 43 8.14 8.17 -22.71
C LYS A 43 7.56 8.67 -24.03
N LYS A 44 6.31 9.14 -24.01
CA LYS A 44 5.75 9.87 -25.16
C LYS A 44 6.44 11.25 -25.31
N PRO A 45 6.65 11.72 -26.55
CA PRO A 45 7.37 12.98 -26.80
C PRO A 45 6.71 14.19 -26.12
N GLU A 46 5.37 14.25 -26.11
CA GLU A 46 4.60 15.34 -25.47
C GLU A 46 4.84 15.49 -23.96
N GLU A 47 5.26 14.43 -23.27
CA GLU A 47 5.56 14.47 -21.84
C GLU A 47 7.04 14.71 -21.55
N ALA A 48 7.92 14.21 -22.43
CA ALA A 48 9.35 14.51 -22.39
C ALA A 48 9.63 16.01 -22.57
N GLU A 49 8.81 16.71 -23.35
CA GLU A 49 8.88 18.17 -23.56
C GLU A 49 8.38 18.97 -22.35
N LYS A 50 7.35 18.48 -21.64
CA LYS A 50 6.82 19.13 -20.43
C LYS A 50 7.82 19.09 -19.28
N GLU A 51 8.52 17.97 -19.07
CA GLU A 51 9.57 17.86 -18.06
C GLU A 51 10.77 18.77 -18.37
N ALA A 52 11.13 18.91 -19.65
CA ALA A 52 12.23 19.77 -20.09
C ALA A 52 11.96 21.28 -19.87
N GLN A 53 10.70 21.71 -19.85
CA GLN A 53 10.32 23.11 -19.64
C GLN A 53 10.28 23.53 -18.15
N VAL A 54 10.10 22.58 -17.23
CA VAL A 54 9.99 22.85 -15.78
C VAL A 54 11.37 23.02 -15.13
N ALA A 55 12.42 22.39 -15.66
CA ALA A 55 13.79 22.49 -15.16
C ALA A 55 14.58 23.58 -15.92
N SER A 56 14.37 24.85 -15.55
CA SER A 56 15.13 25.96 -16.13
C SER A 56 16.63 25.87 -15.78
N GLY A 57 17.50 25.88 -16.81
CA GLY A 57 18.89 26.35 -16.69
C GLY A 57 20.02 25.39 -17.08
N SER A 58 19.76 24.14 -17.46
CA SER A 58 20.81 23.25 -18.00
C SER A 58 20.28 22.40 -19.14
N VAL A 59 21.07 22.25 -20.22
CA VAL A 59 20.75 21.38 -21.36
C VAL A 59 20.84 19.93 -20.87
N GLN A 60 19.79 19.43 -20.23
CA GLN A 60 19.65 18.02 -19.93
C GLN A 60 18.90 17.37 -21.10
N LEU A 61 19.52 16.35 -21.71
CA LEU A 61 18.84 15.44 -22.62
C LEU A 61 17.53 15.01 -21.96
N SER A 62 16.40 15.27 -22.63
CA SER A 62 15.10 14.78 -22.18
C SER A 62 15.22 13.27 -22.00
N ARG A 63 15.05 12.80 -20.77
CA ARG A 63 15.23 11.39 -20.43
C ARG A 63 14.07 10.61 -21.04
N MET A 64 14.25 10.15 -22.28
CA MET A 64 13.26 9.41 -23.07
C MET A 64 12.88 8.06 -22.46
N VAL A 65 13.60 7.62 -21.41
CA VAL A 65 13.37 6.37 -20.70
C VAL A 65 12.87 6.62 -19.28
N ALA A 66 11.71 6.10 -18.95
CA ALA A 66 11.19 6.03 -17.59
C ALA A 66 11.56 4.69 -16.94
N LYS A 67 11.79 4.71 -15.63
CA LYS A 67 12.04 3.52 -14.80
C LYS A 67 10.89 3.44 -13.80
N ARG A 68 10.25 2.28 -13.67
CA ARG A 68 9.15 2.02 -12.73
C ARG A 68 9.46 0.78 -11.90
N PRO A 69 9.38 0.83 -10.57
CA PRO A 69 9.60 -0.36 -9.74
C PRO A 69 8.54 -1.43 -10.01
N MET A 70 8.98 -2.68 -9.96
CA MET A 70 8.10 -3.85 -9.98
C MET A 70 7.22 -3.84 -8.73
N ARG A 71 6.04 -4.46 -8.83
CA ARG A 71 5.06 -4.47 -7.73
C ARG A 71 5.67 -4.90 -6.40
N ASP A 72 6.44 -5.99 -6.37
CA ASP A 72 7.01 -6.51 -5.10
C ASP A 72 8.24 -5.72 -4.60
N PHE A 73 8.65 -4.67 -5.32
CA PHE A 73 9.89 -3.93 -5.08
C PHE A 73 9.72 -2.41 -4.89
N ILE A 74 8.50 -1.88 -4.86
CA ILE A 74 8.35 -0.44 -4.53
C ILE A 74 8.76 -0.22 -3.06
N GLY A 75 9.58 0.80 -2.81
CA GLY A 75 10.30 0.99 -1.54
C GLY A 75 11.55 0.10 -1.37
N LEU A 76 11.86 -0.78 -2.32
CA LEU A 76 13.07 -1.62 -2.32
C LEU A 76 13.88 -1.43 -3.62
N GLU A 77 13.79 -0.24 -4.23
CA GLU A 77 14.39 0.06 -5.53
C GLU A 77 15.92 -0.06 -5.53
N GLU A 78 16.53 0.29 -4.40
CA GLU A 78 17.99 0.37 -4.23
C GLU A 78 18.53 -0.75 -3.32
N CYS A 79 17.80 -1.86 -3.20
CA CYS A 79 18.26 -3.01 -2.41
C CYS A 79 19.44 -3.75 -3.07
N ASP A 80 20.24 -4.44 -2.25
CA ASP A 80 21.36 -5.25 -2.72
C ASP A 80 20.90 -6.46 -3.54
N LYS A 81 21.82 -7.03 -4.33
CA LYS A 81 21.51 -8.17 -5.21
C LYS A 81 20.93 -9.36 -4.43
N THR A 82 21.45 -9.63 -3.24
CA THR A 82 20.99 -10.68 -2.33
C THR A 82 19.56 -10.48 -1.84
N THR A 83 19.19 -9.28 -1.36
CA THR A 83 17.80 -8.99 -0.99
C THR A 83 16.88 -9.08 -2.20
N ARG A 84 17.36 -8.62 -3.36
CA ARG A 84 16.57 -8.68 -4.60
C ARG A 84 16.26 -10.10 -5.05
N GLU A 85 17.24 -10.99 -5.03
CA GLU A 85 17.05 -12.41 -5.33
C GLU A 85 16.14 -13.08 -4.30
N ALA A 86 16.34 -12.78 -3.02
CA ALA A 86 15.47 -13.27 -1.93
C ALA A 86 14.01 -12.86 -2.14
N MET A 87 13.75 -11.60 -2.49
CA MET A 87 12.41 -11.06 -2.77
C MET A 87 11.77 -11.66 -4.02
N LEU A 88 12.56 -11.88 -5.07
CA LEU A 88 12.06 -12.51 -6.29
C LEU A 88 11.64 -13.97 -6.02
N ASN A 89 12.50 -14.73 -5.34
CA ASN A 89 12.22 -16.11 -4.94
C ASN A 89 11.02 -16.18 -4.01
N PHE A 90 10.92 -15.24 -3.06
CA PHE A 90 9.78 -15.13 -2.15
C PHE A 90 8.47 -14.97 -2.91
N SER A 91 8.43 -14.02 -3.84
CA SER A 91 7.23 -13.76 -4.64
C SER A 91 6.86 -14.96 -5.51
N PHE A 92 7.86 -15.66 -6.07
CA PHE A 92 7.64 -16.91 -6.81
C PHE A 92 7.02 -18.01 -5.93
N TYR A 93 7.61 -18.28 -4.76
CA TYR A 93 7.14 -19.34 -3.86
C TYR A 93 5.73 -19.06 -3.31
N LEU A 94 5.40 -17.79 -3.04
CA LEU A 94 4.03 -17.40 -2.72
C LEU A 94 3.06 -17.66 -3.88
N THR A 95 3.47 -17.38 -5.12
CA THR A 95 2.61 -17.60 -6.29
C THR A 95 2.29 -19.07 -6.50
N ILE A 96 3.19 -20.00 -6.17
CA ILE A 96 2.92 -21.45 -6.20
C ILE A 96 2.27 -21.99 -4.92
N GLY A 97 2.17 -21.17 -3.87
CA GLY A 97 1.62 -21.56 -2.56
C GLY A 97 2.58 -22.33 -1.66
N ASP A 98 3.87 -22.38 -2.00
CA ASP A 98 4.91 -23.00 -1.15
C ASP A 98 5.38 -21.99 -0.10
N MET A 99 4.65 -21.95 1.02
CA MET A 99 4.97 -21.02 2.11
C MET A 99 6.33 -21.31 2.74
N ASP A 100 6.75 -22.58 2.83
CA ASP A 100 7.98 -22.96 3.51
C ASP A 100 9.21 -22.46 2.76
N GLU A 101 9.25 -22.64 1.43
CA GLU A 101 10.33 -22.11 0.60
C GLU A 101 10.29 -20.57 0.49
N ALA A 102 9.09 -19.98 0.50
CA ALA A 102 8.94 -18.53 0.59
C ALA A 102 9.62 -18.00 1.87
N PHE A 103 9.34 -18.60 3.03
CA PHE A 103 9.98 -18.18 4.28
C PHE A 103 11.49 -18.39 4.29
N LYS A 104 11.98 -19.47 3.67
CA LYS A 104 13.43 -19.72 3.56
C LYS A 104 14.13 -18.65 2.73
N SER A 105 13.52 -18.19 1.63
CA SER A 105 14.16 -17.24 0.71
C SER A 105 14.41 -15.87 1.34
N ILE A 106 13.56 -15.44 2.28
CA ILE A 106 13.66 -14.14 2.95
C ILE A 106 14.32 -14.19 4.33
N LYS A 107 14.63 -15.40 4.84
CA LYS A 107 15.18 -15.61 6.19
C LYS A 107 16.46 -14.82 6.49
N LEU A 108 17.26 -14.53 5.47
CA LEU A 108 18.52 -13.80 5.63
C LEU A 108 18.34 -12.27 5.64
N ILE A 109 17.15 -11.77 5.29
CA ILE A 109 16.83 -10.35 5.35
C ILE A 109 16.62 -9.95 6.82
N LYS A 110 17.58 -9.20 7.37
CA LYS A 110 17.54 -8.73 8.76
C LYS A 110 17.21 -7.24 8.89
N SER A 111 17.18 -6.52 7.77
CA SER A 111 16.95 -5.07 7.79
C SER A 111 15.49 -4.78 8.10
N GLU A 112 15.21 -4.17 9.25
CA GLU A 112 13.88 -3.72 9.64
C GLU A 112 13.28 -2.77 8.59
N ALA A 113 14.10 -1.87 8.03
CA ALA A 113 13.66 -0.95 6.98
C ALA A 113 13.17 -1.70 5.71
N VAL A 114 13.77 -2.85 5.38
CA VAL A 114 13.31 -3.68 4.26
C VAL A 114 11.94 -4.28 4.57
N TRP A 115 11.73 -4.75 5.79
CA TRP A 115 10.44 -5.29 6.23
C TRP A 115 9.36 -4.21 6.33
N GLU A 116 9.71 -3.00 6.76
CA GLU A 116 8.79 -1.87 6.79
C GLU A 116 8.34 -1.50 5.38
N ASN A 117 9.28 -1.37 4.44
CA ASN A 117 8.95 -1.07 3.05
C ASN A 117 8.10 -2.19 2.43
N MET A 118 8.40 -3.45 2.74
CA MET A 118 7.59 -4.60 2.32
C MET A 118 6.18 -4.58 2.93
N ALA A 119 6.03 -4.21 4.20
CA ALA A 119 4.73 -4.07 4.84
C ALA A 119 3.90 -2.93 4.19
N ARG A 120 4.54 -1.78 3.91
CA ARG A 120 3.90 -0.66 3.18
C ARG A 120 3.46 -1.10 1.78
N MET A 121 4.25 -1.95 1.13
CA MET A 121 3.87 -2.55 -0.15
C MET A 121 2.67 -3.46 -0.07
N CYS A 122 2.54 -4.23 1.00
CA CYS A 122 1.38 -5.09 1.21
C CYS A 122 0.07 -4.28 1.31
N VAL A 123 0.12 -3.05 1.80
CA VAL A 123 -1.03 -2.13 1.80
C VAL A 123 -1.45 -1.77 0.37
N LYS A 124 -0.50 -1.36 -0.47
CA LYS A 124 -0.77 -0.95 -1.86
C LYS A 124 -1.24 -2.11 -2.75
N THR A 125 -0.81 -3.33 -2.43
CA THR A 125 -1.07 -4.54 -3.23
C THR A 125 -2.13 -5.46 -2.63
N GLN A 126 -2.59 -5.14 -1.43
CA GLN A 126 -3.56 -5.92 -0.65
C GLN A 126 -3.11 -7.37 -0.35
N ARG A 127 -1.78 -7.60 -0.27
CA ARG A 127 -1.18 -8.91 0.07
C ARG A 127 -1.00 -9.09 1.58
N LEU A 128 -2.08 -9.49 2.26
CA LEU A 128 -2.10 -9.63 3.72
C LEU A 128 -1.30 -10.82 4.27
N ASP A 129 -1.15 -11.86 3.46
CA ASP A 129 -0.29 -13.01 3.72
C ASP A 129 1.15 -12.58 3.99
N VAL A 130 1.70 -11.73 3.13
CA VAL A 130 3.05 -11.16 3.28
C VAL A 130 3.12 -10.18 4.44
N ALA A 131 2.10 -9.34 4.62
CA ALA A 131 2.07 -8.34 5.69
C ALA A 131 2.27 -8.94 7.08
N LYS A 132 1.65 -10.11 7.36
CA LYS A 132 1.80 -10.81 8.65
C LYS A 132 3.26 -11.20 8.91
N VAL A 133 3.97 -11.62 7.86
CA VAL A 133 5.39 -11.97 7.93
C VAL A 133 6.25 -10.75 8.21
N CYS A 134 5.97 -9.63 7.52
CA CYS A 134 6.69 -8.38 7.74
C CYS A 134 6.52 -7.90 9.19
N LEU A 135 5.28 -7.87 9.70
CA LEU A 135 4.99 -7.44 11.07
C LEU A 135 5.71 -8.30 12.12
N GLY A 136 5.85 -9.60 11.87
CA GLY A 136 6.62 -10.51 12.74
C GLY A 136 8.12 -10.20 12.74
N ASN A 137 8.71 -9.89 11.59
CA ASN A 137 10.14 -9.58 11.49
C ASN A 137 10.50 -8.14 11.93
N MET A 138 9.51 -7.25 12.02
CA MET A 138 9.65 -5.91 12.60
C MET A 138 9.35 -5.86 14.11
N ASP A 139 9.10 -7.01 14.75
CA ASP A 139 8.62 -7.09 16.15
C ASP A 139 7.38 -6.22 16.44
N HIS A 140 6.56 -5.96 15.42
CA HIS A 140 5.38 -5.08 15.51
C HIS A 140 4.17 -5.85 16.05
N ALA A 141 4.26 -6.23 17.33
CA ALA A 141 3.28 -7.09 18.00
C ALA A 141 1.86 -6.50 18.02
N ARG A 142 1.75 -5.17 18.21
CA ARG A 142 0.47 -4.45 18.18
C ARG A 142 -0.16 -4.52 16.79
N GLY A 143 0.63 -4.29 15.75
CA GLY A 143 0.18 -4.37 14.36
C GLY A 143 -0.26 -5.78 13.99
N ALA A 144 0.52 -6.79 14.38
CA ALA A 144 0.18 -8.19 14.16
C ALA A 144 -1.13 -8.59 14.87
N LYS A 145 -1.35 -8.10 16.10
CA LYS A 145 -2.62 -8.32 16.82
C LYS A 145 -3.79 -7.63 16.13
N ALA A 146 -3.66 -6.35 15.78
CA ALA A 146 -4.72 -5.60 15.12
C ALA A 146 -5.10 -6.21 13.76
N LEU A 147 -4.11 -6.71 13.01
CA LEU A 147 -4.37 -7.38 11.74
C LEU A 147 -5.12 -8.71 11.92
N ARG A 148 -4.79 -9.49 12.96
CA ARG A 148 -5.54 -10.72 13.30
C ARG A 148 -6.98 -10.42 13.68
N GLU A 149 -7.21 -9.37 14.48
CA GLU A 149 -8.57 -8.95 14.86
C GLU A 149 -9.36 -8.50 13.63
N ALA A 150 -8.72 -7.81 12.68
CA ALA A 150 -9.37 -7.39 11.45
C ALA A 150 -9.76 -8.56 10.52
N GLU A 151 -9.18 -9.77 10.67
CA GLU A 151 -9.55 -10.93 9.83
C GLU A 151 -11.04 -11.29 9.88
N GLN A 152 -11.74 -10.88 10.95
CA GLN A 152 -13.19 -11.04 11.08
C GLN A 152 -13.99 -10.19 10.08
N GLU A 153 -13.40 -9.11 9.55
CA GLU A 153 -14.08 -8.23 8.61
C GLU A 153 -14.23 -8.95 7.27
N PRO A 154 -15.40 -8.92 6.61
CA PRO A 154 -15.61 -9.63 5.36
C PRO A 154 -14.79 -9.05 4.19
N GLU A 155 -14.61 -7.73 4.15
CA GLU A 155 -13.93 -7.04 3.06
C GLU A 155 -12.41 -7.04 3.25
N VAL A 156 -11.66 -7.47 2.23
CA VAL A 156 -10.19 -7.50 2.26
C VAL A 156 -9.64 -6.08 2.43
N GLU A 157 -10.22 -5.10 1.77
CA GLU A 157 -9.82 -3.69 1.88
C GLU A 157 -9.95 -3.16 3.31
N ALA A 158 -10.96 -3.60 4.07
CA ALA A 158 -11.10 -3.21 5.47
C ALA A 158 -9.97 -3.81 6.33
N ARG A 159 -9.58 -5.06 6.06
CA ARG A 159 -8.42 -5.70 6.70
C ARG A 159 -7.11 -4.99 6.37
N VAL A 160 -6.93 -4.62 5.10
CA VAL A 160 -5.76 -3.87 4.61
C VAL A 160 -5.72 -2.45 5.17
N ALA A 161 -6.88 -1.81 5.36
CA ALA A 161 -6.95 -0.49 6.00
C ALA A 161 -6.46 -0.55 7.45
N MET A 162 -6.77 -1.62 8.20
CA MET A 162 -6.21 -1.82 9.54
C MET A 162 -4.67 -1.93 9.51
N LEU A 163 -4.12 -2.68 8.55
CA LEU A 163 -2.67 -2.73 8.35
C LEU A 163 -2.09 -1.33 8.05
N ALA A 164 -2.73 -0.57 7.16
CA ALA A 164 -2.32 0.77 6.78
C ALA A 164 -2.27 1.71 8.00
N ILE A 165 -3.26 1.64 8.90
CA ILE A 165 -3.25 2.37 10.17
C ILE A 165 -2.01 2.02 11.02
N GLN A 166 -1.70 0.73 11.16
CA GLN A 166 -0.58 0.27 11.99
C GLN A 166 0.80 0.67 11.43
N LEU A 167 0.87 0.94 10.13
CA LEU A 167 2.07 1.43 9.41
C LEU A 167 2.07 2.96 9.23
N GLY A 168 1.06 3.67 9.75
CA GLY A 168 0.94 5.13 9.61
C GLY A 168 0.59 5.61 8.20
N MET A 169 0.09 4.75 7.33
CA MET A 169 -0.37 5.08 5.97
C MET A 169 -1.84 5.52 6.02
N LEU A 170 -2.10 6.67 6.63
CA LEU A 170 -3.45 7.11 7.00
C LEU A 170 -4.32 7.44 5.78
N GLU A 171 -3.74 8.03 4.74
CA GLU A 171 -4.45 8.35 3.49
C GLU A 171 -4.91 7.06 2.78
N ASP A 172 -4.05 6.05 2.75
CA ASP A 172 -4.38 4.74 2.19
C ASP A 172 -5.47 4.05 3.00
N ALA A 173 -5.40 4.11 4.33
CA ALA A 173 -6.44 3.56 5.22
C ALA A 173 -7.81 4.21 4.95
N GLU A 174 -7.86 5.54 4.87
CA GLU A 174 -9.09 6.28 4.56
C GLU A 174 -9.67 5.87 3.21
N GLN A 175 -8.83 5.81 2.17
CA GLN A 175 -9.28 5.42 0.83
C GLN A 175 -9.78 3.98 0.78
N LEU A 176 -9.10 3.05 1.47
CA LEU A 176 -9.49 1.65 1.53
C LEU A 176 -10.87 1.47 2.19
N TYR A 177 -11.13 2.12 3.34
CA TYR A 177 -12.45 2.06 3.97
C TYR A 177 -13.55 2.69 3.11
N LYS A 178 -13.25 3.80 2.41
CA LYS A 178 -14.19 4.42 1.46
C LYS A 178 -14.53 3.47 0.31
N ASN A 179 -13.52 2.78 -0.25
CA ASN A 179 -13.69 1.86 -1.37
C ASN A 179 -14.60 0.68 -1.02
N CYS A 180 -14.43 0.09 0.18
CA CYS A 180 -15.29 -1.00 0.65
C CYS A 180 -16.57 -0.53 1.37
N LYS A 181 -16.82 0.77 1.44
CA LYS A 181 -18.01 1.39 2.06
C LYS A 181 -18.22 1.00 3.53
N ARG A 182 -17.14 0.65 4.23
CA ARG A 182 -17.17 0.38 5.67
C ARG A 182 -17.08 1.69 6.45
N TYR A 183 -18.15 2.48 6.33
CA TYR A 183 -18.24 3.80 6.94
C TYR A 183 -18.27 3.77 8.47
N ASP A 184 -18.70 2.65 9.05
CA ASP A 184 -18.60 2.37 10.49
C ASP A 184 -17.14 2.35 10.97
N LEU A 185 -16.27 1.65 10.24
CA LEU A 185 -14.84 1.59 10.54
C LEU A 185 -14.13 2.91 10.21
N LEU A 186 -14.51 3.56 9.11
CA LEU A 186 -14.00 4.88 8.76
C LEU A 186 -14.37 5.94 9.82
N ASN A 187 -15.56 5.86 10.40
CA ASN A 187 -15.98 6.75 11.47
C ASN A 187 -15.09 6.58 12.70
N LYS A 188 -14.89 5.34 13.15
CA LYS A 188 -13.97 5.02 14.26
C LYS A 188 -12.55 5.50 13.98
N PHE A 189 -12.08 5.34 12.74
CA PHE A 189 -10.78 5.83 12.30
C PHE A 189 -10.67 7.35 12.42
N TYR A 190 -11.67 8.12 11.96
CA TYR A 190 -11.65 9.57 12.09
C TYR A 190 -11.69 10.03 13.55
N GLN A 191 -12.51 9.38 14.40
CA GLN A 191 -12.53 9.67 15.84
C GLN A 191 -11.17 9.40 16.49
N ALA A 192 -10.54 8.26 16.18
CA ALA A 192 -9.22 7.91 16.72
C ALA A 192 -8.07 8.79 16.18
N SER A 193 -8.31 9.53 15.09
CA SER A 193 -7.35 10.44 14.46
C SER A 193 -7.63 11.91 14.77
N ASP A 194 -8.49 12.19 15.76
CA ASP A 194 -8.97 13.53 16.16
C ASP A 194 -9.65 14.33 15.04
N GLN A 195 -10.15 13.67 13.99
CA GLN A 195 -10.85 14.28 12.86
C GLN A 195 -12.37 14.30 13.11
N TRP A 196 -12.79 14.92 14.21
CA TRP A 196 -14.17 14.88 14.71
C TRP A 196 -15.21 15.44 13.74
N GLN A 197 -14.91 16.54 13.04
CA GLN A 197 -15.83 17.12 12.05
C GLN A 197 -16.13 16.12 10.92
N LYS A 198 -15.09 15.44 10.40
CA LYS A 198 -15.27 14.41 9.37
C LYS A 198 -16.05 13.20 9.92
N ALA A 199 -15.81 12.81 11.17
CA ALA A 199 -16.53 11.71 11.81
C ALA A 199 -18.04 12.01 11.95
N MET A 200 -18.40 13.23 12.34
CA MET A 200 -19.80 13.66 12.46
C MET A 200 -20.50 13.74 11.10
N GLU A 201 -19.87 14.41 10.12
CA GLU A 201 -20.42 14.51 8.75
C GLU A 201 -20.63 13.11 8.14
N LEU A 202 -19.67 12.21 8.32
CA LEU A 202 -19.79 10.83 7.85
C LEU A 202 -20.94 10.09 8.54
N ALA A 203 -21.13 10.30 9.85
CA ALA A 203 -22.24 9.70 10.58
C ALA A 203 -23.61 10.21 10.10
N GLU A 204 -23.75 11.49 9.81
CA GLU A 204 -25.02 12.07 9.34
C GLU A 204 -25.41 11.54 7.95
N THR A 205 -24.40 11.35 7.09
CA THR A 205 -24.58 11.02 5.68
C THR A 205 -24.63 9.52 5.42
N HIS A 206 -23.72 8.73 6.02
CA HIS A 206 -23.51 7.33 5.67
C HIS A 206 -23.58 6.36 6.87
N ASP A 207 -23.27 6.80 8.08
CA ASP A 207 -23.20 5.95 9.29
C ASP A 207 -24.19 6.39 10.39
N ARG A 208 -25.46 6.55 10.01
CA ARG A 208 -26.52 7.10 10.88
C ARG A 208 -26.77 6.30 12.15
N VAL A 209 -26.44 5.01 12.13
CA VAL A 209 -26.58 4.13 13.30
C VAL A 209 -25.66 4.57 14.43
N HIS A 210 -24.45 5.04 14.11
CA HIS A 210 -23.47 5.49 15.10
C HIS A 210 -23.54 7.00 15.41
N LEU A 211 -24.38 7.77 14.72
CA LEU A 211 -24.49 9.23 14.89
C LEU A 211 -24.52 9.70 16.35
N ARG A 212 -25.45 9.15 17.15
CA ARG A 212 -25.59 9.50 18.56
C ARG A 212 -24.32 9.17 19.36
N THR A 213 -23.71 8.02 19.08
CA THR A 213 -22.49 7.59 19.75
C THR A 213 -21.31 8.48 19.35
N THR A 214 -21.21 8.89 18.08
CA THR A 214 -20.18 9.79 17.58
C THR A 214 -20.27 11.17 18.24
N TYR A 215 -21.46 11.76 18.33
CA TYR A 215 -21.65 13.03 19.07
C TYR A 215 -21.31 12.91 20.55
N TYR A 216 -21.71 11.81 21.20
CA TYR A 216 -21.39 11.56 22.60
C TYR A 216 -19.88 11.47 22.82
N ASN A 217 -19.15 10.73 21.97
CA ASN A 217 -17.71 10.63 22.05
C ASN A 217 -17.01 11.97 21.82
N TYR A 218 -17.52 12.77 20.86
CA TYR A 218 -17.00 14.12 20.61
C TYR A 218 -17.19 15.05 21.80
N ALA A 219 -18.39 15.08 22.40
CA ALA A 219 -18.65 15.86 23.61
C ALA A 219 -17.71 15.46 24.75
N LYS A 220 -17.53 14.15 24.97
CA LYS A 220 -16.58 13.63 25.97
C LYS A 220 -15.13 14.02 25.68
N HIS A 221 -14.73 14.07 24.40
CA HIS A 221 -13.41 14.57 24.00
C HIS A 221 -13.24 16.06 24.35
N LEU A 222 -14.23 16.91 24.04
CA LEU A 222 -14.21 18.33 24.38
C LEU A 222 -14.15 18.60 25.89
N GLU A 223 -14.87 17.80 26.69
CA GLU A 223 -14.79 17.84 28.15
C GLU A 223 -13.35 17.54 28.64
N ALA A 224 -12.67 16.58 28.00
CA ALA A 224 -11.31 16.19 28.36
C ALA A 224 -10.24 17.19 27.92
N THR A 225 -10.43 17.89 26.78
CA THR A 225 -9.49 18.89 26.26
C THR A 225 -9.66 20.28 26.88
N ALA A 226 -10.59 20.45 27.84
CA ALA A 226 -10.90 21.71 28.52
C ALA A 226 -11.35 22.85 27.59
N GLU A 227 -11.74 22.54 26.35
CA GLU A 227 -12.47 23.44 25.45
C GLU A 227 -13.96 23.47 25.83
N CYS A 228 -14.24 23.74 27.11
CA CYS A 228 -15.59 23.73 27.69
C CYS A 228 -16.56 24.78 27.10
N ASN A 229 -16.11 25.63 26.18
CA ASN A 229 -16.94 26.65 25.54
C ASN A 229 -17.67 26.16 24.27
N LEU A 230 -17.24 25.06 23.65
CA LEU A 230 -17.87 24.51 22.44
C LEU A 230 -18.88 23.38 22.72
N ALA A 231 -18.95 22.90 23.96
CA ALA A 231 -19.81 21.77 24.34
C ALA A 231 -21.31 22.13 24.54
N LEU A 232 -21.71 23.39 24.33
CA LEU A 232 -23.05 23.91 24.65
C LEU A 232 -23.78 24.63 23.49
N SER A 233 -23.36 24.48 22.23
CA SER A 233 -24.08 25.02 21.07
C SER A 233 -24.45 23.95 20.05
#